data_AF-A0ABD4YXX6-F1
#
_entry.id   AF-A0ABD4YXX6-F1
#
_cell.length_a   1.000
_cell.length_b   1.000
_cell.length_c   1.000
_cell.angle_alpha   90.00
_cell.angle_beta   90.00
_cell.angle_gamma   90.00
#
_symmetry.space_group_name_H-M   'P 1'
#
loop_
_entity.id
_entity.type
_entity.pdbx_description
1 polymer ?
#
loop_
_entity_poly.entity_id
_entity_poly.type
_entity_poly.pdbx_seq_one_letter_code
_entity_poly.pdbx_strand_id
1 'polypeptide(L)'
;MRTLTLVLAASLAFSAHAQDAATVVPANVIPQPGQVVASGAVPDEATKADVLARLQKVYGVGNVIDRIDVGGVVAPPNWSQHVGKLLDSPLKQINRGQLEIDGTQIRLRGEVDNEASRQQIASNFATSLNPTYKIVNGLRVSAGKDEQDVLDNLLTNRVVEFETGSTRLTTRGRELLDRVADTVPKLRADKIQIIGHTDSSGSRSTNLALSQARADAVRDYLVDKGLPASRFEAMGAGPDQPVATNATAEGRAKNRRIEFRAAR
;
A
#
# COMPACT_ATOMS: atom_id res chain seq x y z
N MET A 1 0.05 -5.97 5.47
CA MET A 1 0.97 -6.52 6.50
C MET A 1 2.06 -5.47 6.75
N ARG A 2 2.12 -4.92 7.96
CA ARG A 2 3.04 -3.83 8.34
C ARG A 2 4.30 -4.44 8.95
N THR A 3 5.45 -4.29 8.30
CA THR A 3 6.77 -4.69 8.83
C THR A 3 7.71 -3.52 8.61
N LEU A 4 8.54 -3.17 9.60
CA LEU A 4 9.58 -2.15 9.47
C LEU A 4 10.92 -2.77 9.89
N THR A 5 11.95 -2.62 9.08
CA THR A 5 13.33 -2.93 9.46
C THR A 5 14.07 -1.63 9.72
N LEU A 6 14.55 -1.42 10.94
CA LEU A 6 15.41 -0.31 11.29
C LEU A 6 16.87 -0.78 11.29
N VAL A 7 17.70 -0.12 10.48
CA VAL A 7 19.15 -0.36 10.41
C VAL A 7 19.87 0.94 10.83
N LEU A 8 20.64 0.87 11.91
CA LEU A 8 21.39 1.98 12.49
C LEU A 8 22.88 1.76 12.22
N ALA A 9 23.49 2.48 11.30
CA ALA A 9 24.92 2.36 11.02
C ALA A 9 25.61 3.70 11.33
N ALA A 10 26.08 3.95 12.54
CA ALA A 10 26.87 5.17 12.76
C ALA A 10 28.26 5.03 12.10
N SER A 11 28.55 5.87 11.10
CA SER A 11 29.77 5.88 10.28
C SER A 11 31.07 5.71 11.06
N LEU A 12 31.94 4.79 10.61
CA LEU A 12 33.30 4.55 11.10
C LEU A 12 34.25 5.69 10.75
N ALA A 13 35.11 6.12 11.70
CA ALA A 13 36.19 7.06 11.43
C ALA A 13 37.54 6.33 11.24
N PHE A 14 38.07 6.46 10.02
CA PHE A 14 39.46 6.40 9.55
C PHE A 14 40.21 5.09 9.21
N SER A 15 40.53 5.03 7.90
CA SER A 15 41.76 4.60 7.18
C SER A 15 42.05 3.16 6.78
N ALA A 16 42.22 3.04 5.46
CA ALA A 16 43.03 2.12 4.65
C ALA A 16 42.40 0.80 4.16
N HIS A 17 42.17 0.77 2.83
CA HIS A 17 42.12 -0.39 1.94
C HIS A 17 41.36 -1.65 2.42
N ALA A 18 40.09 -1.76 2.03
CA ALA A 18 39.57 -2.98 1.42
C ALA A 18 38.20 -2.72 0.78
N GLN A 19 38.04 -3.25 -0.43
CA GLN A 19 36.78 -3.37 -1.16
C GLN A 19 35.77 -4.23 -0.37
N ASP A 20 34.47 -4.01 -0.65
CA ASP A 20 33.33 -4.82 -0.20
C ASP A 20 33.14 -4.99 1.31
N ALA A 21 32.27 -4.14 1.89
CA ALA A 21 31.54 -4.49 3.09
C ALA A 21 30.11 -3.96 2.97
N ALA A 22 29.27 -4.75 2.30
CA ALA A 22 27.83 -4.68 2.49
C ALA A 22 27.56 -4.87 3.99
N THR A 23 27.01 -3.85 4.66
CA THR A 23 26.46 -3.95 6.01
C THR A 23 25.16 -4.74 5.95
N VAL A 24 25.33 -6.06 5.87
CA VAL A 24 24.27 -7.06 5.84
C VAL A 24 23.65 -7.14 7.24
N VAL A 25 22.37 -6.80 7.36
CA VAL A 25 21.50 -7.35 8.40
C VAL A 25 21.65 -8.88 8.30
N PRO A 26 22.10 -9.62 9.33
CA PRO A 26 22.21 -11.06 9.22
C PRO A 26 20.88 -11.64 8.77
N ALA A 27 20.91 -12.44 7.69
CA ALA A 27 19.77 -12.88 6.88
C ALA A 27 18.71 -13.74 7.61
N ASN A 28 18.70 -13.79 8.94
CA ASN A 28 17.95 -14.76 9.74
C ASN A 28 16.81 -14.19 10.60
N VAL A 29 16.45 -12.90 10.49
CA VAL A 29 15.27 -12.36 11.19
C VAL A 29 14.34 -11.67 10.21
N ILE A 30 13.32 -12.40 9.75
CA ILE A 30 12.21 -11.84 8.99
C ILE A 30 11.18 -11.35 10.02
N PRO A 31 10.97 -10.04 10.21
CA PRO A 31 9.94 -9.55 11.13
C PRO A 31 8.58 -10.10 10.74
N GLN A 32 7.82 -10.61 11.72
CA GLN A 32 6.42 -10.96 11.49
C GLN A 32 5.57 -9.70 11.31
N PRO A 33 4.38 -9.80 10.68
CA PRO A 33 3.46 -8.66 10.57
C PRO A 33 3.18 -8.04 11.94
N GLY A 34 3.44 -6.74 12.07
CA GLY A 34 3.31 -5.98 13.31
C GLY A 34 4.61 -5.84 14.11
N GLN A 35 5.66 -6.62 13.79
CA GLN A 35 6.95 -6.54 14.44
C GLN A 35 7.93 -5.62 13.71
N VAL A 36 8.87 -5.07 14.48
CA VAL A 36 9.96 -4.22 14.03
C VAL A 36 11.27 -4.79 14.56
N VAL A 37 12.25 -4.92 13.67
CA VAL A 37 13.62 -5.29 14.05
C VAL A 37 14.44 -4.01 14.08
N ALA A 38 15.06 -3.74 15.23
CA ALA A 38 16.03 -2.66 15.37
C ALA A 38 17.42 -3.28 15.44
N SER A 39 18.28 -2.94 14.48
CA SER A 39 19.62 -3.51 14.37
C SER A 39 20.66 -2.43 14.09
N GLY A 40 21.90 -2.67 14.47
CA GLY A 40 23.01 -1.75 14.19
C GLY A 40 23.85 -1.39 15.41
N ALA A 41 24.68 -0.37 15.30
CA ALA A 41 25.58 0.08 16.38
C ALA A 41 25.23 1.48 16.88
N VAL A 42 25.23 1.67 18.20
CA VAL A 42 25.02 2.96 18.88
C VAL A 42 26.18 3.27 19.84
N PRO A 43 26.47 4.56 20.14
CA PRO A 43 27.66 4.94 20.91
C PRO A 43 27.64 4.47 22.37
N ASP A 44 26.47 4.41 23.00
CA ASP A 44 26.32 4.10 24.42
C ASP A 44 24.96 3.44 24.73
N GLU A 45 24.86 2.88 25.95
CA GLU A 45 23.66 2.20 26.43
C GLU A 45 22.46 3.16 26.59
N ALA A 46 22.71 4.44 26.92
CA ALA A 46 21.67 5.43 27.05
C ALA A 46 20.96 5.68 25.69
N THR A 47 21.75 5.78 24.62
CA THR A 47 21.26 5.93 23.25
C THR A 47 20.48 4.69 22.80
N LYS A 48 20.98 3.49 23.14
CA LYS A 48 20.25 2.24 22.89
C LYS A 48 18.88 2.24 23.56
N ALA A 49 18.84 2.56 24.85
CA ALA A 49 17.62 2.60 25.64
C ALA A 49 16.60 3.62 25.07
N ASP A 50 17.06 4.80 24.68
CA ASP A 50 16.21 5.84 24.08
C ASP A 50 15.57 5.40 22.75
N VAL A 51 16.35 4.75 21.88
CA VAL A 51 15.84 4.23 20.60
C VAL A 51 14.80 3.15 20.84
N LEU A 52 15.10 2.17 21.72
CA LEU A 52 14.19 1.08 22.03
C LEU A 52 12.90 1.61 22.68
N ALA A 53 12.98 2.53 23.64
CA ALA A 53 11.81 3.11 24.31
C ALA A 53 10.86 3.79 23.31
N ARG A 54 11.41 4.50 22.31
CA ARG A 54 10.61 5.15 21.26
C ARG A 54 9.97 4.15 20.32
N LEU A 55 10.73 3.16 19.86
CA LEU A 55 10.18 2.08 19.04
C LEU A 55 9.08 1.33 19.77
N GLN A 56 9.26 1.05 21.06
CA GLN A 56 8.25 0.39 21.88
C GLN A 56 7.03 1.29 22.11
N LYS A 57 7.19 2.61 22.25
CA LYS A 57 6.08 3.56 22.31
C LYS A 57 5.25 3.56 21.02
N VAL A 58 5.90 3.42 19.87
CA VAL A 58 5.22 3.34 18.57
C VAL A 58 4.62 1.93 18.40
N TYR A 59 5.43 0.89 18.37
CA TYR A 59 5.02 -0.45 17.92
C TYR A 59 4.48 -1.36 19.04
N GLY A 60 4.69 -1.00 20.31
CA GLY A 60 4.37 -1.83 21.48
C GLY A 60 5.57 -2.66 21.93
N VAL A 61 5.70 -2.87 23.25
CA VAL A 61 6.86 -3.53 23.87
C VAL A 61 7.12 -4.93 23.29
N GLY A 62 6.07 -5.73 23.06
CA GLY A 62 6.19 -7.10 22.54
C GLY A 62 6.47 -7.20 21.03
N ASN A 63 6.51 -6.07 20.32
CA ASN A 63 6.65 -6.04 18.86
C ASN A 63 8.01 -5.50 18.40
N VAL A 64 8.92 -5.18 19.33
CA VAL A 64 10.26 -4.67 19.01
C VAL A 64 11.29 -5.76 19.30
N ILE A 65 12.03 -6.14 18.28
CA ILE A 65 13.15 -7.09 18.37
C ILE A 65 14.44 -6.27 18.42
N ASP A 66 15.11 -6.29 19.57
CA ASP A 66 16.40 -5.64 19.78
C ASP A 66 17.56 -6.48 19.23
N ARG A 67 18.33 -5.89 18.33
CA ARG A 67 19.60 -6.35 17.76
C ARG A 67 20.61 -5.21 17.68
N ILE A 68 20.48 -4.22 18.55
CA ILE A 68 21.38 -3.08 18.61
C ILE A 68 22.59 -3.45 19.47
N ASP A 69 23.78 -3.27 18.90
CA ASP A 69 25.07 -3.38 19.57
C ASP A 69 25.51 -2.00 20.10
N VAL A 70 26.22 -2.01 21.23
CA VAL A 70 26.74 -0.78 21.86
C VAL A 70 28.25 -0.72 21.68
N GLY A 71 28.73 0.42 21.20
CA GLY A 71 30.16 0.70 20.99
C GLY A 71 30.60 0.65 19.52
N GLY A 72 31.86 1.03 19.29
CA GLY A 72 32.47 0.99 17.95
C GLY A 72 32.06 2.11 16.99
N VAL A 73 31.27 3.08 17.45
CA VAL A 73 30.74 4.16 16.61
C VAL A 73 30.68 5.50 17.35
N VAL A 74 30.82 6.60 16.61
CA VAL A 74 30.69 7.97 17.13
C VAL A 74 29.46 8.62 16.51
N ALA A 75 28.53 9.04 17.37
CA ALA A 75 27.32 9.72 16.90
C ALA A 75 27.57 11.23 16.67
N PRO A 76 26.99 11.82 15.60
CA PRO A 76 26.98 13.26 15.41
C PRO A 76 26.34 14.03 16.60
N PRO A 77 26.62 15.33 16.75
CA PRO A 77 25.96 16.16 17.76
C PRO A 77 24.43 16.10 17.66
N ASN A 78 23.76 15.97 18.81
CA ASN A 78 22.30 15.88 18.91
C ASN A 78 21.67 14.71 18.14
N TRP A 79 22.43 13.67 17.79
CA TRP A 79 21.92 12.56 16.98
C TRP A 79 20.70 11.88 17.61
N SER A 80 20.72 11.59 18.91
CA SER A 80 19.62 10.94 19.62
C SER A 80 18.32 11.76 19.55
N GLN A 81 18.41 13.08 19.63
CA GLN A 81 17.26 13.97 19.50
C GLN A 81 16.68 13.93 18.07
N HIS A 82 17.54 13.91 17.04
CA HIS A 82 17.10 13.87 15.64
C HIS A 82 16.50 12.52 15.28
N VAL A 83 17.19 11.41 15.61
CA VAL A 83 16.64 10.06 15.45
C VAL A 83 15.35 9.91 16.22
N GLY A 84 15.28 10.49 17.42
CA GLY A 84 14.09 10.46 18.24
C GLY A 84 12.85 11.06 17.58
N LYS A 85 12.99 12.09 16.72
CA LYS A 85 11.89 12.69 15.93
C LYS A 85 11.48 11.83 14.72
N LEU A 86 12.39 10.99 14.22
CA LEU A 86 12.11 10.10 13.09
C LEU A 86 11.36 8.86 13.54
N LEU A 87 11.64 8.39 14.76
CA LEU A 87 11.02 7.21 15.37
C LEU A 87 9.62 7.49 15.94
N ASP A 88 8.89 8.43 15.35
CA ASP A 88 7.54 8.84 15.76
C ASP A 88 6.43 8.10 14.96
N SER A 89 5.17 8.43 15.29
CA SER A 89 3.94 7.81 14.76
C SER A 89 3.83 7.64 13.23
N PRO A 90 4.35 8.54 12.36
CA PRO A 90 4.22 8.39 10.90
C PRO A 90 4.77 7.06 10.37
N LEU A 91 5.72 6.43 11.08
CA LEU A 91 6.28 5.14 10.67
C LEU A 91 5.24 4.00 10.64
N LYS A 92 4.14 4.10 11.40
CA LYS A 92 3.04 3.12 11.34
C LYS A 92 2.27 3.13 10.02
N GLN A 93 2.33 4.23 9.29
CA GLN A 93 1.66 4.38 8.00
C GLN A 93 2.46 3.75 6.85
N ILE A 94 3.69 3.31 7.13
CA ILE A 94 4.58 2.70 6.16
C ILE A 94 4.49 1.18 6.31
N ASN A 95 3.99 0.52 5.27
CA ASN A 95 3.99 -0.93 5.11
C ASN A 95 5.33 -1.37 4.49
N ARG A 96 5.83 -2.55 4.86
CA ARG A 96 7.11 -3.09 4.35
C ARG A 96 8.23 -2.05 4.35
N GLY A 97 8.29 -1.28 5.43
CA GLY A 97 9.19 -0.15 5.57
C GLY A 97 10.62 -0.59 5.86
N GLN A 98 11.55 0.27 5.50
CA GLN A 98 12.92 0.22 5.96
C GLN A 98 13.39 1.64 6.28
N LEU A 99 13.88 1.85 7.50
CA LEU A 99 14.53 3.10 7.89
C LEU A 99 16.00 2.79 8.16
N GLU A 100 16.88 3.46 7.43
CA GLU A 100 18.32 3.33 7.57
C GLU A 100 18.89 4.69 7.99
N ILE A 101 19.72 4.71 9.03
CA ILE A 101 20.35 5.93 9.53
C ILE A 101 21.85 5.68 9.54
N ASP A 102 22.57 6.37 8.64
CA ASP A 102 24.02 6.37 8.55
C ASP A 102 24.60 7.75 8.81
N GLY A 103 25.02 8.00 10.06
CA GLY A 103 25.50 9.30 10.52
C GLY A 103 24.46 10.40 10.29
N THR A 104 24.64 11.21 9.25
CA THR A 104 23.71 12.26 8.82
C THR A 104 22.89 11.90 7.57
N GLN A 105 23.14 10.75 6.95
CA GLN A 105 22.32 10.23 5.86
C GLN A 105 21.19 9.37 6.41
N ILE A 106 19.97 9.64 5.97
CA ILE A 106 18.79 8.88 6.37
C ILE A 106 18.13 8.37 5.10
N ARG A 107 17.88 7.07 5.01
CA ARG A 107 17.16 6.47 3.90
C ARG A 107 15.87 5.86 4.42
N LEU A 108 14.75 6.31 3.86
CA LEU A 108 13.43 5.80 4.21
C LEU A 108 12.82 5.13 2.98
N ARG A 109 12.47 3.86 3.09
CA ARG A 109 11.81 3.07 2.04
C ARG A 109 10.56 2.41 2.60
N GLY A 110 9.63 2.09 1.71
CA GLY A 110 8.42 1.36 2.08
C GLY A 110 7.21 1.79 1.26
N GLU A 111 6.09 1.17 1.56
CA GLU A 111 4.81 1.31 0.86
C GLU A 111 3.82 2.07 1.73
N VAL A 112 3.32 3.20 1.25
CA VAL A 112 2.28 3.99 1.94
C VAL A 112 0.91 3.76 1.31
N ASP A 113 -0.14 4.17 2.00
CA ASP A 113 -1.51 3.88 1.58
C ASP A 113 -1.98 4.74 0.40
N ASN A 114 -1.54 6.00 0.29
CA ASN A 114 -1.88 6.92 -0.80
C ASN A 114 -0.83 8.02 -1.00
N GLU A 115 -0.91 8.74 -2.12
CA GLU A 115 -0.02 9.86 -2.46
C GLU A 115 -0.01 10.98 -1.41
N ALA A 116 -1.19 11.32 -0.84
CA ALA A 116 -1.28 12.36 0.18
C ALA A 116 -0.47 11.99 1.44
N SER A 117 -0.56 10.72 1.86
CA SER A 117 0.23 10.18 2.98
C SER A 117 1.72 10.18 2.65
N ARG A 118 2.10 9.84 1.42
CA ARG A 118 3.50 9.92 0.95
C ARG A 118 4.06 11.33 1.12
N GLN A 119 3.31 12.33 0.67
CA GLN A 119 3.71 13.74 0.73
C GLN A 119 3.78 14.25 2.17
N GLN A 120 2.79 13.90 3.00
CA GLN A 120 2.77 14.30 4.41
C GLN A 120 3.97 13.70 5.17
N ILE A 121 4.26 12.41 4.98
CA ILE A 121 5.41 11.77 5.61
C ILE A 121 6.71 12.41 5.12
N ALA A 122 6.89 12.60 3.80
CA ALA A 122 8.07 13.26 3.25
C ALA A 122 8.29 14.67 3.83
N SER A 123 7.22 15.47 3.93
CA SER A 123 7.26 16.82 4.49
C SER A 123 7.60 16.82 5.98
N ASN A 124 6.98 15.93 6.77
CA ASN A 124 7.29 15.79 8.20
C ASN A 124 8.75 15.42 8.43
N PHE A 125 9.31 14.51 7.61
CA PHE A 125 10.71 14.12 7.67
C PHE A 125 11.63 15.29 7.27
N ALA A 126 11.31 16.01 6.20
CA ALA A 126 12.09 17.16 5.75
C ALA A 126 12.10 18.33 6.76
N THR A 127 10.98 18.56 7.45
CA THR A 127 10.83 19.69 8.41
C THR A 127 11.33 19.36 9.81
N SER A 128 11.36 18.08 10.20
CA SER A 128 11.82 17.65 11.53
C SER A 128 13.35 17.64 11.68
N LEU A 129 14.08 17.64 10.56
CA LEU A 129 15.53 17.57 10.50
C LEU A 129 16.14 18.88 10.00
N ASN A 130 17.34 19.20 10.50
CA ASN A 130 18.09 20.37 10.04
C ASN A 130 18.80 20.10 8.68
N PRO A 131 19.28 21.14 7.96
CA PRO A 131 19.89 20.99 6.63
C PRO A 131 21.14 20.11 6.56
N THR A 132 21.75 19.76 7.69
CA THR A 132 22.94 18.91 7.76
C THR A 132 22.60 17.43 7.52
N TYR A 133 21.35 17.04 7.71
CA TYR A 133 20.86 15.69 7.46
C TYR A 133 20.33 15.56 6.03
N LYS A 134 20.80 14.53 5.32
CA LYS A 134 20.34 14.23 3.95
C LYS A 134 19.36 13.08 3.98
N ILE A 135 18.12 13.36 3.57
CA ILE A 135 17.05 12.35 3.50
C ILE A 135 16.94 11.83 2.07
N VAL A 136 17.11 10.53 1.90
CA VAL A 136 16.79 9.81 0.67
C VAL A 136 15.41 9.19 0.85
N ASN A 137 14.40 9.84 0.28
CA ASN A 137 13.03 9.32 0.28
C ASN A 137 12.83 8.30 -0.85
N GLY A 138 12.69 7.03 -0.47
CA GLY A 138 12.32 5.92 -1.34
C GLY A 138 10.93 5.35 -1.02
N LEU A 139 10.05 6.15 -0.40
CA LEU A 139 8.66 5.78 -0.21
C LEU A 139 7.96 5.71 -1.56
N ARG A 140 7.20 4.63 -1.75
CA ARG A 140 6.32 4.44 -2.89
C ARG A 140 4.91 4.22 -2.39
N VAL A 141 3.93 4.54 -3.21
CA VAL A 141 2.57 4.21 -2.85
C VAL A 141 2.31 2.74 -3.17
N SER A 142 1.53 2.08 -2.31
CA SER A 142 1.16 0.68 -2.48
C SER A 142 0.51 0.50 -3.84
N ALA A 143 1.25 -0.21 -4.69
CA ALA A 143 1.04 -0.52 -6.09
C ALA A 143 -0.40 -0.75 -6.58
N GLY A 144 -1.30 -1.27 -5.73
CA GLY A 144 -2.69 -1.52 -6.07
C GLY A 144 -3.70 -0.59 -5.39
N LYS A 145 -3.31 0.15 -4.34
CA LYS A 145 -4.27 0.96 -3.56
C LYS A 145 -4.57 2.29 -4.23
N ASP A 146 -3.57 3.01 -4.74
CA ASP A 146 -3.82 4.24 -5.51
C ASP A 146 -4.67 3.96 -6.75
N GLU A 147 -4.38 2.86 -7.44
CA GLU A 147 -5.05 2.50 -8.69
C GLU A 147 -6.47 2.00 -8.41
N GLN A 148 -6.66 1.23 -7.33
CA GLN A 148 -7.98 0.86 -6.83
C GLN A 148 -8.78 2.10 -6.42
N ASP A 149 -8.18 3.04 -5.68
CA ASP A 149 -8.85 4.26 -5.25
C ASP A 149 -9.29 5.11 -6.46
N VAL A 150 -8.50 5.15 -7.54
CA VAL A 150 -8.89 5.80 -8.80
C VAL A 150 -10.12 5.14 -9.41
N LEU A 151 -10.16 3.80 -9.47
CA LEU A 151 -11.31 3.05 -9.98
C LEU A 151 -12.55 3.21 -9.10
N ASP A 152 -12.39 3.13 -7.78
CA ASP A 152 -13.47 3.28 -6.81
C ASP A 152 -14.08 4.69 -6.86
N ASN A 153 -13.24 5.73 -6.93
CA ASN A 153 -13.71 7.10 -7.09
C ASN A 153 -14.46 7.32 -8.41
N LEU A 154 -14.01 6.68 -9.49
CA LEU A 154 -14.69 6.77 -10.79
C LEU A 154 -16.10 6.16 -10.75
N LEU A 155 -16.27 5.10 -9.97
CA LEU A 155 -17.51 4.33 -9.82
C LEU A 155 -18.36 4.75 -8.62
N THR A 156 -17.84 5.64 -7.75
CA THR A 156 -18.54 6.06 -6.54
C THR A 156 -19.90 6.66 -6.89
N ASN A 157 -20.97 6.12 -6.29
CA ASN A 157 -22.37 6.47 -6.55
C ASN A 157 -22.83 6.30 -8.00
N ARG A 158 -22.13 5.49 -8.79
CA ARG A 158 -22.45 5.17 -10.19
C ARG A 158 -22.50 3.66 -10.35
N VAL A 159 -23.45 3.19 -11.15
CA VAL A 159 -23.62 1.77 -11.44
C VAL A 159 -23.51 1.59 -12.95
N VAL A 160 -22.84 0.52 -13.37
CA VAL A 160 -22.88 0.12 -14.78
C VAL A 160 -24.30 -0.40 -15.07
N GLU A 161 -25.04 0.36 -15.85
CA GLU A 161 -26.44 0.09 -16.14
C GLU A 161 -26.60 -0.81 -17.37
N PHE A 162 -27.52 -1.76 -17.24
CA PHE A 162 -27.93 -2.68 -18.30
C PHE A 162 -29.42 -2.53 -18.55
N GLU A 163 -29.87 -2.85 -19.76
CA GLU A 163 -31.29 -2.96 -20.04
C GLU A 163 -31.94 -4.07 -19.21
N THR A 164 -33.24 -3.92 -18.93
CA THR A 164 -33.99 -4.83 -18.05
C THR A 164 -33.90 -6.27 -18.53
N GLY A 165 -33.46 -7.17 -17.65
CA GLY A 165 -33.32 -8.60 -17.95
C GLY A 165 -32.24 -8.95 -18.98
N SER A 166 -31.38 -8.00 -19.34
CA SER A 166 -30.40 -8.14 -20.41
C SER A 166 -28.95 -7.93 -19.91
N THR A 167 -28.01 -8.37 -20.75
CA THR A 167 -26.58 -8.03 -20.67
C THR A 167 -26.21 -6.85 -21.58
N ARG A 168 -27.18 -6.28 -22.30
CA ARG A 168 -26.98 -5.10 -23.14
C ARG A 168 -26.82 -3.84 -22.28
N LEU A 169 -25.70 -3.15 -22.44
CA LEU A 169 -25.38 -1.91 -21.74
C LEU A 169 -26.33 -0.77 -22.19
N THR A 170 -26.82 0.02 -21.24
CA THR A 170 -27.57 1.25 -21.57
C THR A 170 -26.63 2.34 -22.09
N THR A 171 -27.17 3.42 -22.65
CA THR A 171 -26.37 4.60 -23.02
C THR A 171 -25.59 5.14 -21.81
N ARG A 172 -26.23 5.25 -20.65
CA ARG A 172 -25.58 5.72 -19.42
C ARG A 172 -24.51 4.75 -18.91
N GLY A 173 -24.75 3.44 -19.03
CA GLY A 173 -23.75 2.41 -18.74
C GLY A 173 -22.52 2.56 -19.63
N ARG A 174 -22.73 2.76 -20.94
CA ARG A 174 -21.65 3.01 -21.91
C ARG A 174 -20.84 4.27 -21.60
N GLU A 175 -21.49 5.39 -21.27
CA GLU A 175 -20.80 6.63 -20.88
C GLU A 175 -19.92 6.46 -19.64
N LEU A 176 -20.35 5.63 -18.67
CA LEU A 176 -19.51 5.30 -17.52
C LEU A 176 -18.30 4.47 -17.94
N LEU A 177 -18.52 3.45 -18.78
CA LEU A 177 -17.43 2.59 -19.26
C LEU A 177 -16.47 3.33 -20.19
N ASP A 178 -16.91 4.37 -20.90
CA ASP A 178 -16.03 5.24 -21.67
C ASP A 178 -15.03 5.96 -20.76
N ARG A 179 -15.49 6.48 -19.62
CA ARG A 179 -14.58 7.05 -18.62
C ARG A 179 -13.64 6.00 -18.00
N VAL A 180 -14.12 4.77 -17.82
CA VAL A 180 -13.25 3.65 -17.39
C VAL A 180 -12.19 3.39 -18.46
N ALA A 181 -12.57 3.38 -19.74
CA ALA A 181 -11.65 3.16 -20.84
C ALA A 181 -10.58 4.26 -20.95
N ASP A 182 -10.92 5.50 -20.64
CA ASP A 182 -9.97 6.63 -20.56
C ASP A 182 -9.04 6.58 -19.34
N THR A 183 -9.43 5.81 -18.31
CA THR A 183 -8.71 5.73 -17.04
C THR A 183 -7.75 4.56 -17.00
N VAL A 184 -8.16 3.39 -17.49
CA VAL A 184 -7.38 2.13 -17.46
C VAL A 184 -5.96 2.27 -18.04
N PRO A 185 -5.72 2.97 -19.17
CA PRO A 185 -4.38 3.18 -19.71
C PRO A 185 -3.42 3.94 -18.79
N LYS A 186 -3.95 4.71 -17.83
CA LYS A 186 -3.17 5.51 -16.88
C LYS A 186 -2.79 4.72 -15.61
N LEU A 187 -3.40 3.55 -15.41
CA LEU A 187 -3.11 2.67 -14.29
C LEU A 187 -1.89 1.80 -14.61
N ARG A 188 -1.03 1.56 -13.61
CA ARG A 188 0.15 0.68 -13.74
C ARG A 188 -0.16 -0.78 -13.39
N ALA A 189 -1.42 -1.10 -13.07
CA ALA A 189 -1.91 -2.47 -12.86
C ALA A 189 -1.71 -3.30 -14.11
N ASP A 190 -1.15 -4.51 -13.94
CA ASP A 190 -0.98 -5.46 -15.02
C ASP A 190 -2.34 -5.99 -15.50
N LYS A 191 -3.26 -6.24 -14.56
CA LYS A 191 -4.61 -6.73 -14.84
C LYS A 191 -5.68 -5.98 -14.07
N ILE A 192 -6.88 -5.92 -14.65
CA ILE A 192 -8.09 -5.40 -14.04
C ILE A 192 -9.13 -6.53 -14.01
N GLN A 193 -9.55 -6.93 -12.82
CA GLN A 193 -10.64 -7.89 -12.65
C GLN A 193 -11.98 -7.14 -12.70
N ILE A 194 -12.93 -7.64 -13.48
CA ILE A 194 -14.29 -7.12 -13.63
C ILE A 194 -15.22 -8.13 -12.97
N ILE A 195 -15.87 -7.72 -11.88
CA ILE A 195 -16.67 -8.62 -11.05
C ILE A 195 -18.13 -8.19 -11.12
N GLY A 196 -18.98 -9.09 -11.62
CA GLY A 196 -20.42 -8.91 -11.60
C GLY A 196 -21.02 -9.38 -10.28
N HIS A 197 -21.96 -8.61 -9.74
CA HIS A 197 -22.72 -8.95 -8.54
C HIS A 197 -24.21 -8.82 -8.80
N THR A 198 -25.01 -9.65 -8.13
CA THR A 198 -26.48 -9.57 -8.12
C THR A 198 -27.00 -9.33 -6.71
N ASP A 199 -28.29 -9.02 -6.60
CA ASP A 199 -29.00 -9.22 -5.34
C ASP A 199 -29.33 -10.71 -5.13
N SER A 200 -29.91 -11.03 -3.98
CA SER A 200 -30.30 -12.40 -3.63
C SER A 200 -31.68 -12.82 -4.14
N SER A 201 -32.30 -12.08 -5.05
CA SER A 201 -33.60 -12.46 -5.62
C SER A 201 -33.42 -13.54 -6.69
N GLY A 202 -34.24 -14.59 -6.66
CA GLY A 202 -34.13 -15.73 -7.58
C GLY A 202 -33.11 -16.78 -7.15
N SER A 203 -32.80 -17.73 -8.05
CA SER A 203 -31.86 -18.81 -7.74
C SER A 203 -30.40 -18.34 -7.82
N ARG A 204 -29.55 -18.88 -6.94
CA ARG A 204 -28.11 -18.59 -6.93
C ARG A 204 -27.45 -18.93 -8.27
N SER A 205 -27.82 -20.04 -8.89
CA SER A 205 -27.25 -20.47 -10.19
C SER A 205 -27.55 -19.48 -11.32
N THR A 206 -28.79 -18.98 -11.40
CA THR A 206 -29.17 -17.96 -12.38
C THR A 206 -28.43 -16.64 -12.11
N ASN A 207 -28.28 -16.26 -10.85
CA ASN A 207 -27.55 -15.05 -10.46
C ASN A 207 -26.05 -15.12 -10.77
N LEU A 208 -25.42 -16.28 -10.57
CA LEU A 208 -24.03 -16.51 -10.98
C LEU A 208 -23.87 -16.39 -12.50
N ALA A 209 -24.74 -17.05 -13.28
CA ALA A 209 -24.70 -16.95 -14.74
C ALA A 209 -24.93 -15.50 -15.23
N LEU A 210 -25.90 -14.80 -14.66
CA LEU A 210 -26.21 -13.40 -15.03
C LEU A 210 -25.07 -12.44 -14.68
N SER A 211 -24.50 -12.57 -13.49
CA SER A 211 -23.36 -11.73 -13.08
C SER A 211 -22.12 -11.98 -13.95
N GLN A 212 -21.83 -13.24 -14.28
CA GLN A 212 -20.74 -13.58 -15.20
C GLN A 212 -20.97 -12.95 -16.58
N ALA A 213 -22.15 -13.16 -17.17
CA ALA A 213 -22.46 -12.64 -18.49
C ALA A 213 -22.43 -11.10 -18.56
N ARG A 214 -22.78 -10.42 -17.47
CA ARG A 214 -22.64 -8.96 -17.35
C ARG A 214 -21.17 -8.52 -17.23
N ALA A 215 -20.36 -9.25 -16.47
CA ALA A 215 -18.93 -8.98 -16.38
C ALA A 215 -18.24 -9.17 -17.74
N ASP A 216 -18.62 -10.22 -18.48
CA ASP A 216 -18.14 -10.46 -19.84
C ASP A 216 -18.55 -9.34 -20.80
N ALA A 217 -19.82 -8.88 -20.75
CA ALA A 217 -20.29 -7.77 -21.58
C ALA A 217 -19.51 -6.46 -21.32
N VAL A 218 -19.13 -6.21 -20.07
CA VAL A 218 -18.29 -5.04 -19.71
C VAL A 218 -16.86 -5.21 -20.24
N ARG A 219 -16.26 -6.40 -20.10
CA ARG A 219 -14.96 -6.70 -20.67
C ARG A 219 -14.96 -6.46 -22.17
N ASP A 220 -15.93 -7.05 -22.87
CA ASP A 220 -16.00 -6.99 -24.33
C ASP A 220 -16.17 -5.55 -24.81
N TYR A 221 -17.01 -4.76 -24.12
CA TYR A 221 -17.14 -3.33 -24.39
C TYR A 221 -15.81 -2.56 -24.26
N LEU A 222 -15.02 -2.85 -23.22
CA LEU A 222 -13.72 -2.20 -23.02
C LEU A 222 -12.69 -2.63 -24.06
N VAL A 223 -12.75 -3.88 -24.52
CA VAL A 223 -11.93 -4.39 -25.62
C VAL A 223 -12.30 -3.71 -26.95
N ASP A 224 -13.60 -3.53 -27.21
CA ASP A 224 -14.10 -2.80 -28.38
C ASP A 224 -13.66 -1.32 -28.39
N LYS A 225 -13.38 -0.74 -27.22
CA LYS A 225 -12.78 0.59 -27.07
C LYS A 225 -11.27 0.62 -27.36
N GLY A 226 -10.68 -0.50 -27.74
CA GLY A 226 -9.27 -0.62 -28.13
C GLY A 226 -8.32 -1.04 -27.01
N LEU A 227 -8.84 -1.44 -25.84
CA LEU A 227 -8.00 -1.92 -24.74
C LEU A 227 -7.64 -3.40 -24.94
N PRO A 228 -6.40 -3.83 -24.66
CA PRO A 228 -6.01 -5.22 -24.87
C PRO A 228 -6.80 -6.17 -23.97
N ALA A 229 -7.40 -7.23 -24.54
CA ALA A 229 -8.18 -8.21 -23.79
C ALA A 229 -7.38 -8.87 -22.64
N SER A 230 -6.06 -9.01 -22.79
CA SER A 230 -5.16 -9.54 -21.76
C SER A 230 -5.11 -8.72 -20.47
N ARG A 231 -5.56 -7.45 -20.52
CA ARG A 231 -5.67 -6.58 -19.34
C ARG A 231 -6.85 -6.92 -18.46
N PHE A 232 -7.80 -7.75 -18.91
CA PHE A 232 -9.06 -7.95 -18.22
C PHE A 232 -9.35 -9.41 -17.89
N GLU A 233 -9.90 -9.62 -16.69
CA GLU A 233 -10.47 -10.90 -16.26
C GLU A 233 -11.90 -10.67 -15.80
N ALA A 234 -12.87 -11.41 -16.33
CA ALA A 234 -14.28 -11.26 -16.00
C ALA A 234 -14.77 -12.41 -15.12
N MET A 235 -15.41 -12.08 -13.99
CA MET A 235 -15.91 -13.05 -13.02
C MET A 235 -17.31 -12.69 -12.52
N GLY A 236 -18.22 -13.67 -12.45
CA GLY A 236 -19.52 -13.55 -11.80
C GLY A 236 -19.45 -14.01 -10.34
N ALA A 237 -19.67 -13.10 -9.39
CA ALA A 237 -19.78 -13.43 -7.97
C ALA A 237 -21.23 -13.75 -7.53
N GLY A 238 -22.21 -13.50 -8.40
CA GLY A 238 -23.62 -13.71 -8.10
C GLY A 238 -24.06 -12.95 -6.84
N PRO A 239 -24.85 -13.56 -5.95
CA PRO A 239 -25.32 -12.94 -4.72
C PRO A 239 -24.37 -13.13 -3.53
N ASP A 240 -23.20 -13.76 -3.72
CA ASP A 240 -22.39 -14.33 -2.64
C ASP A 240 -21.50 -13.28 -1.92
N GLN A 241 -21.39 -12.07 -2.47
CA GLN A 241 -20.60 -10.96 -1.90
C GLN A 241 -21.44 -9.67 -1.76
N PRO A 242 -22.47 -9.66 -0.89
CA PRO A 242 -23.33 -8.50 -0.69
C PRO A 242 -22.59 -7.38 0.03
N VAL A 243 -22.83 -6.14 -0.41
CA VAL A 243 -22.33 -4.90 0.23
C VAL A 243 -23.40 -4.18 1.03
N ALA A 244 -24.65 -4.61 0.90
CA ALA A 244 -25.78 -4.11 1.67
C ALA A 244 -26.79 -5.25 1.92
N THR A 245 -27.70 -5.04 2.87
CA THR A 245 -28.78 -6.00 3.15
C THR A 245 -29.68 -6.21 1.92
N ASN A 246 -30.01 -7.46 1.59
CA ASN A 246 -30.97 -7.76 0.52
C ASN A 246 -32.44 -7.57 0.95
N ALA A 247 -32.68 -7.26 2.23
CA ALA A 247 -34.02 -7.05 2.76
C ALA A 247 -34.70 -5.80 2.16
N THR A 248 -33.94 -4.75 1.86
CA THR A 248 -34.48 -3.47 1.34
C THR A 248 -34.25 -3.31 -0.16
N ALA A 249 -35.10 -2.53 -0.83
CA ALA A 249 -34.95 -2.26 -2.26
C ALA A 249 -33.64 -1.53 -2.57
N GLU A 250 -33.26 -0.60 -1.69
CA GLU A 250 -32.02 0.18 -1.77
C GLU A 250 -30.80 -0.72 -1.61
N GLY A 251 -30.83 -1.68 -0.67
CA GLY A 251 -29.73 -2.60 -0.48
C GLY A 251 -29.57 -3.58 -1.64
N ARG A 252 -30.68 -4.08 -2.20
CA ARG A 252 -30.65 -4.87 -3.45
C ARG A 252 -30.07 -4.07 -4.62
N ALA A 253 -30.44 -2.80 -4.75
CA ALA A 253 -29.88 -1.93 -5.79
C ALA A 253 -28.37 -1.75 -5.64
N LYS A 254 -27.84 -1.62 -4.41
CA LYS A 254 -26.40 -1.57 -4.15
C LYS A 254 -25.68 -2.88 -4.48
N ASN A 255 -26.34 -4.02 -4.27
CA ASN A 255 -25.75 -5.34 -4.57
C ASN A 255 -25.70 -5.64 -6.07
N ARG A 256 -26.64 -5.12 -6.87
CA ARG A 256 -26.60 -5.19 -8.35
C ARG A 256 -25.58 -4.21 -8.93
N ARG A 257 -24.29 -4.59 -8.89
CA ARG A 257 -23.18 -3.72 -9.30
C ARG A 257 -22.14 -4.46 -10.15
N ILE A 258 -21.32 -3.69 -10.85
CA ILE A 258 -20.05 -4.14 -11.40
C ILE A 258 -18.94 -3.51 -10.56
N GLU A 259 -17.98 -4.32 -10.16
CA GLU A 259 -16.81 -3.91 -9.39
C GLU A 259 -15.56 -4.13 -10.26
N PHE A 260 -14.62 -3.19 -10.19
CA PHE A 260 -13.34 -3.30 -10.88
C PHE A 260 -12.25 -3.43 -9.82
N ARG A 261 -11.35 -4.42 -9.96
CA ARG A 261 -10.21 -4.59 -9.05
C ARG A 261 -8.90 -4.49 -9.81
N ALA A 262 -8.01 -3.60 -9.35
CA ALA A 262 -6.65 -3.53 -9.86
C ALA A 262 -5.80 -4.66 -9.28
N ALA A 263 -5.10 -5.39 -10.16
CA ALA A 263 -4.16 -6.45 -9.80
C ALA A 263 -2.80 -6.19 -10.48
N ARG A 264 -1.73 -6.47 -9.75
CA ARG A 264 -0.37 -6.62 -10.28
C ARG A 264 0.03 -8.08 -10.18
#